data_AF-A0A2Z3HX16-F1
#
_entry.id   AF-A0A2Z3HX16-F1
#
_cell.length_a   1.000
_cell.length_b   1.000
_cell.length_c   1.000
_cell.angle_alpha   90.00
_cell.angle_beta   90.00
_cell.angle_gamma   90.00
#
_symmetry.space_group_name_H-M   'P 1'
#
loop_
_entity.id
_entity.type
_entity.pdbx_description
1 polymer ?
#
loop_
_entity_poly.entity_id
_entity_poly.type
_entity_poly.pdbx_seq_one_letter_code
_entity_poly.pdbx_strand_id
1 'polypeptide(L)'
;MKKYSYLKYGLLVGLLIASVNTFAFDLKEKRKEVNFITAELPVCNDASEDALKLPEDPRAELYYQAAMKIFGQNDTDHYPQMYILANKAAEMGHWRAKLMIVRLYLKHSDSEYTDYQPEKAKAFMIEMLQQNIPAAYYAMGQFKSNGTEVFRSIPIPASVFLFEAAKLNYPDALSDVHDIFMSMGRTKDANIMLDCAVGKKQDNAEVLFKKSNELETNATKEAEVMDSFKYLYQAIKAGSYNALASIANKESYYKQQYGKDYFSKEFLERMTMLQKAKNSVYLNRDIYRKSLGKPDEMRGNATLVFSNLEKVAPLPPETLPQWNGDISLAMSEKEATNYRTDYDYDQLVKEAEAIVVKKEQPVEEAPTKNTSK
;
A
#
# COMPACT_ATOMS: atom_id res chain seq x y z
N MET A 1 -9.44 25.10 -72.01
CA MET A 1 -8.77 23.82 -71.68
C MET A 1 -7.89 24.05 -70.46
N LYS A 2 -8.08 23.25 -69.41
CA LYS A 2 -7.47 23.37 -68.09
C LYS A 2 -5.95 23.10 -68.13
N LYS A 3 -5.16 23.89 -67.41
CA LYS A 3 -3.87 23.46 -66.85
C LYS A 3 -3.87 23.77 -65.36
N TYR A 4 -3.72 22.71 -64.57
CA TYR A 4 -3.57 22.74 -63.11
C TYR A 4 -2.17 23.24 -62.75
N SER A 5 -2.09 24.19 -61.81
CA SER A 5 -0.86 24.58 -61.12
C SER A 5 -0.90 24.02 -59.70
N TYR A 6 0.11 23.24 -59.33
CA TYR A 6 0.27 22.67 -57.99
C TYR A 6 0.92 23.70 -57.08
N LEU A 7 0.19 24.22 -56.09
CA LEU A 7 0.75 24.89 -54.93
C LEU A 7 0.95 23.84 -53.82
N LYS A 8 2.20 23.47 -53.51
CA LYS A 8 2.54 22.74 -52.30
C LYS A 8 2.73 23.74 -51.16
N TYR A 9 1.74 23.84 -50.28
CA TYR A 9 1.92 24.44 -48.96
C TYR A 9 2.67 23.43 -48.07
N GLY A 10 3.90 23.76 -47.71
CA GLY A 10 4.62 23.07 -46.63
C GLY A 10 4.02 23.48 -45.29
N LEU A 11 3.31 22.56 -44.64
CA LEU A 11 2.84 22.73 -43.28
C LEU A 11 3.95 22.27 -42.32
N LEU A 12 4.70 23.24 -41.79
CA LEU A 12 5.62 23.03 -40.67
C LEU A 12 4.78 22.81 -39.40
N VAL A 13 4.51 21.55 -39.06
CA VAL A 13 4.01 21.19 -37.73
C VAL A 13 5.20 21.21 -36.78
N GLY A 14 5.41 22.36 -36.13
CA GLY A 14 6.28 22.44 -34.97
C GLY A 14 5.65 21.66 -33.82
N LEU A 15 6.20 20.49 -33.50
CA LEU A 15 5.91 19.79 -32.26
C LEU A 15 6.45 20.65 -31.10
N LEU A 16 5.57 21.43 -30.46
CA LEU A 16 5.80 21.93 -29.12
C LEU A 16 5.74 20.74 -28.16
N ILE A 17 6.90 20.11 -27.93
CA ILE A 17 7.07 19.25 -26.76
C ILE A 17 7.07 20.21 -25.58
N ALA A 18 5.91 20.32 -24.91
CA ALA A 18 5.86 20.92 -23.58
C ALA A 18 6.85 20.12 -22.72
N SER A 19 7.95 20.76 -22.33
CA SER A 19 8.84 20.25 -21.31
C SER A 19 8.00 20.07 -20.06
N VAL A 20 7.65 18.83 -19.75
CA VAL A 20 7.14 18.48 -18.43
C VAL A 20 8.29 18.84 -17.50
N ASN A 21 8.17 19.97 -16.78
CA ASN A 21 9.04 20.27 -15.66
C ASN A 21 8.77 19.18 -14.62
N THR A 22 9.46 18.06 -14.76
CA THR A 22 9.57 17.07 -13.69
C THR A 22 10.28 17.81 -12.56
N PHE A 23 9.54 18.18 -11.52
CA PHE A 23 10.14 18.60 -10.26
C PHE A 23 11.03 17.46 -9.78
N ALA A 24 12.32 17.50 -10.13
CA ALA A 24 13.29 16.56 -9.65
C ALA A 24 13.65 16.99 -8.23
N PHE A 25 13.22 16.23 -7.24
CA PHE A 25 13.60 16.43 -5.85
C PHE A 25 15.13 16.23 -5.72
N ASP A 26 15.88 17.32 -5.51
CA ASP A 26 17.33 17.26 -5.46
C ASP A 26 17.83 16.70 -4.12
N LEU A 27 18.19 15.41 -4.14
CA LEU A 27 18.70 14.69 -2.97
C LEU A 27 20.08 15.17 -2.48
N LYS A 28 20.78 16.03 -3.23
CA LYS A 28 22.08 16.60 -2.82
C LYS A 28 21.91 17.94 -2.12
N GLU A 29 20.74 18.55 -2.22
CA GLU A 29 20.45 19.84 -1.61
C GLU A 29 20.45 19.71 -0.07
N LYS A 30 21.20 20.59 0.60
CA LYS A 30 21.12 20.71 2.06
C LYS A 30 19.84 21.44 2.42
N ARG A 31 18.93 20.74 3.11
CA ARG A 31 17.67 21.32 3.60
C ARG A 31 17.68 21.43 5.12
N LYS A 32 17.00 22.46 5.62
CA LYS A 32 16.77 22.61 7.06
C LYS A 32 15.62 21.70 7.50
N GLU A 33 15.63 21.32 8.77
CA GLU A 33 14.50 20.62 9.38
C GLU A 33 13.23 21.45 9.29
N VAL A 34 12.10 20.78 9.13
CA VAL A 34 10.79 21.43 9.11
C VAL A 34 10.44 21.88 10.52
N ASN A 35 10.24 23.19 10.70
CA ASN A 35 9.67 23.73 11.93
C ASN A 35 8.15 23.63 11.88
N PHE A 36 7.59 22.56 12.44
CA PHE A 36 6.15 22.31 12.42
C PHE A 36 5.31 23.30 13.26
N ILE A 37 5.92 24.16 14.09
CA ILE A 37 5.20 25.26 14.75
C ILE A 37 4.78 26.29 13.69
N THR A 38 5.65 26.56 12.72
CA THR A 38 5.46 27.59 11.69
C THR A 38 5.25 27.03 10.29
N ALA A 39 5.26 25.70 10.14
CA ALA A 39 5.09 25.06 8.83
C ALA A 39 3.71 25.39 8.25
N GLU A 40 3.69 25.72 6.96
CA GLU A 40 2.46 25.90 6.22
C GLU A 40 1.61 24.61 6.28
N LEU A 41 0.29 24.75 6.23
CA LEU A 41 -0.61 23.61 6.24
C LEU A 41 -0.57 22.93 4.86
N PRO A 42 -0.25 21.63 4.76
CA PRO A 42 -0.39 20.88 3.51
C PRO A 42 -1.81 21.01 2.95
N VAL A 43 -1.93 21.32 1.66
CA VAL A 43 -3.24 21.45 1.02
C VAL A 43 -3.83 20.07 0.77
N CYS A 44 -5.03 19.84 1.29
CA CYS A 44 -5.77 18.62 0.97
C CYS A 44 -6.30 18.68 -0.47
N ASN A 45 -5.95 17.70 -1.29
CA ASN A 45 -6.45 17.57 -2.67
C ASN A 45 -6.82 16.12 -2.99
N ASP A 46 -7.59 15.88 -4.05
CA ASP A 46 -8.05 14.52 -4.41
C ASP A 46 -6.98 13.68 -5.13
N ALA A 47 -5.71 14.10 -5.16
CA ALA A 47 -4.65 13.31 -5.75
C ALA A 47 -4.50 12.00 -4.97
N SER A 48 -4.63 10.87 -5.67
CA SER A 48 -4.59 9.53 -5.10
C SER A 48 -3.42 8.76 -5.71
N GLU A 49 -2.79 7.89 -4.92
CA GLU A 49 -1.73 6.98 -5.43
C GLU A 49 -2.25 6.03 -6.52
N ASP A 50 -3.56 5.80 -6.64
CA ASP A 50 -4.14 5.07 -7.79
C ASP A 50 -3.96 5.78 -9.13
N ALA A 51 -3.62 7.08 -9.13
CA ALA A 51 -3.21 7.79 -10.34
C ALA A 51 -1.76 7.42 -10.77
N LEU A 52 -0.97 6.77 -9.90
CA LEU A 52 0.37 6.30 -10.24
C LEU A 52 0.27 5.10 -11.19
N LYS A 53 0.82 5.27 -12.39
CA LYS A 53 0.80 4.25 -13.44
C LYS A 53 1.58 3.01 -12.97
N LEU A 54 0.89 1.87 -12.84
CA LEU A 54 1.53 0.56 -12.70
C LEU A 54 2.10 0.09 -14.05
N PRO A 55 3.08 -0.84 -14.04
CA PRO A 55 3.60 -1.42 -15.28
C PRO A 55 2.49 -2.03 -16.14
N GLU A 56 2.57 -1.84 -17.46
CA GLU A 56 1.58 -2.37 -18.41
C GLU A 56 1.62 -3.90 -18.52
N ASP A 57 2.80 -4.49 -18.28
CA ASP A 57 2.97 -5.93 -18.28
C ASP A 57 2.32 -6.53 -17.02
N PRO A 58 1.25 -7.34 -17.15
CA PRO A 58 0.50 -7.88 -16.01
C PRO A 58 1.33 -8.81 -15.13
N ARG A 59 2.48 -9.31 -15.63
CA ARG A 59 3.38 -10.15 -14.83
C ARG A 59 4.00 -9.39 -13.65
N ALA A 60 4.15 -8.07 -13.74
CA ALA A 60 4.67 -7.28 -12.63
C ALA A 60 3.74 -7.31 -11.42
N GLU A 61 2.43 -7.12 -11.64
CA GLU A 61 1.41 -7.25 -10.60
C GLU A 61 1.32 -8.70 -10.11
N LEU A 62 1.37 -9.69 -11.01
CA LEU A 62 1.35 -11.10 -10.62
C LEU A 62 2.48 -11.45 -9.64
N TYR A 63 3.72 -11.10 -9.97
CA TYR A 63 4.88 -11.36 -9.11
C TYR A 63 4.77 -10.60 -7.77
N TYR A 64 4.28 -9.36 -7.79
CA TYR A 64 4.02 -8.61 -6.56
C TYR A 64 2.98 -9.29 -5.68
N GLN A 65 1.84 -9.72 -6.24
CA GLN A 65 0.78 -10.39 -5.49
C GLN A 65 1.22 -11.74 -4.93
N ALA A 66 2.02 -12.51 -5.69
CA ALA A 66 2.61 -13.76 -5.21
C ALA A 66 3.57 -13.50 -4.03
N ALA A 67 4.46 -12.51 -4.13
CA ALA A 67 5.34 -12.13 -3.03
C ALA A 67 4.57 -11.63 -1.80
N MET A 68 3.53 -10.82 -1.99
CA MET A 68 2.66 -10.34 -0.91
C MET A 68 1.92 -11.48 -0.22
N LYS A 69 1.54 -12.54 -0.93
CA LYS A 69 0.91 -13.72 -0.34
C LYS A 69 1.88 -14.45 0.60
N ILE A 70 3.11 -14.70 0.15
CA ILE A 70 4.17 -15.30 0.98
C ILE A 70 4.42 -14.46 2.23
N PHE A 71 4.59 -13.15 2.05
CA PHE A 71 4.81 -12.19 3.14
C PHE A 71 3.65 -12.21 4.15
N GLY A 72 2.42 -12.08 3.65
CA GLY A 72 1.23 -11.98 4.49
C GLY A 72 0.93 -13.27 5.26
N GLN A 73 1.23 -14.42 4.67
CA GLN A 73 1.12 -15.72 5.31
C GLN A 73 2.31 -16.04 6.23
N ASN A 74 3.36 -15.20 6.26
CA ASN A 74 4.60 -15.53 6.95
C ASN A 74 5.07 -16.95 6.57
N ASP A 75 5.04 -17.24 5.26
CA ASP A 75 5.38 -18.55 4.69
C ASP A 75 6.89 -18.63 4.47
N THR A 76 7.59 -18.99 5.54
CA THR A 76 9.04 -18.86 5.64
C THR A 76 9.80 -19.82 4.72
N ASP A 77 9.19 -20.96 4.38
CA ASP A 77 9.71 -21.92 3.40
C ASP A 77 9.86 -21.27 2.01
N HIS A 78 9.05 -20.26 1.70
CA HIS A 78 9.02 -19.58 0.40
C HIS A 78 9.64 -18.18 0.42
N TYR A 79 10.35 -17.79 1.49
CA TYR A 79 11.00 -16.48 1.54
C TYR A 79 12.03 -16.23 0.43
N PRO A 80 12.83 -17.20 -0.03
CA PRO A 80 13.68 -17.01 -1.20
C PRO A 80 12.86 -16.57 -2.44
N GLN A 81 11.74 -17.24 -2.70
CA GLN A 81 10.84 -16.93 -3.81
C GLN A 81 10.20 -15.55 -3.63
N MET A 82 9.82 -15.16 -2.41
CA MET A 82 9.32 -13.81 -2.11
C MET A 82 10.32 -12.73 -2.52
N TYR A 83 11.60 -12.87 -2.18
CA TYR A 83 12.64 -11.91 -2.55
C TYR A 83 12.81 -11.83 -4.07
N ILE A 84 12.88 -12.98 -4.77
CA ILE A 84 13.03 -13.03 -6.23
C ILE A 84 11.85 -12.37 -6.93
N LEU A 85 10.62 -12.74 -6.56
CA LEU A 85 9.39 -12.25 -7.19
C LEU A 85 9.18 -10.75 -6.91
N ALA A 86 9.36 -10.31 -5.67
CA ALA A 86 9.25 -8.88 -5.32
C ALA A 86 10.32 -8.05 -6.04
N ASN A 87 11.57 -8.52 -6.08
CA ASN A 87 12.63 -7.86 -6.84
C ASN A 87 12.30 -7.82 -8.34
N LYS A 88 11.76 -8.90 -8.91
CA LYS A 88 11.40 -8.91 -10.33
C LYS A 88 10.31 -7.89 -10.65
N ALA A 89 9.24 -7.86 -9.86
CA ALA A 89 8.19 -6.85 -10.00
C ALA A 89 8.78 -5.43 -9.87
N ALA A 90 9.70 -5.21 -8.93
CA ALA A 90 10.39 -3.94 -8.74
C ALA A 90 11.19 -3.52 -9.98
N GLU A 91 11.99 -4.42 -10.56
CA GLU A 91 12.76 -4.20 -11.80
C GLU A 91 11.85 -3.94 -13.02
N MET A 92 10.63 -4.48 -13.00
CA MET A 92 9.60 -4.20 -14.01
C MET A 92 8.91 -2.84 -13.81
N GLY A 93 9.29 -2.07 -12.78
CA GLY A 93 8.76 -0.74 -12.51
C GLY A 93 7.62 -0.70 -11.49
N HIS A 94 7.28 -1.81 -10.84
CA HIS A 94 6.19 -1.85 -9.88
C HIS A 94 6.58 -1.15 -8.57
N TRP A 95 6.03 0.04 -8.31
CA TRP A 95 6.45 0.86 -7.17
C TRP A 95 6.16 0.22 -5.80
N ARG A 96 5.01 -0.45 -5.62
CA ARG A 96 4.72 -1.16 -4.36
C ARG A 96 5.72 -2.30 -4.10
N ALA A 97 6.13 -3.01 -5.15
CA ALA A 97 7.16 -4.03 -5.07
C ALA A 97 8.55 -3.44 -4.79
N LYS A 98 8.89 -2.29 -5.37
CA LYS A 98 10.11 -1.53 -5.01
C LYS A 98 10.11 -1.19 -3.53
N LEU A 99 9.02 -0.63 -3.00
CA LEU A 99 8.93 -0.30 -1.59
C LEU A 99 9.02 -1.56 -0.70
N MET A 100 8.37 -2.66 -1.09
CA MET A 100 8.47 -3.95 -0.41
C MET A 100 9.92 -4.45 -0.38
N ILE A 101 10.58 -4.56 -1.54
CA ILE A 101 11.94 -5.12 -1.62
C ILE A 101 12.97 -4.21 -0.93
N VAL A 102 12.78 -2.90 -0.92
CA VAL A 102 13.62 -1.98 -0.13
C VAL A 102 13.59 -2.34 1.35
N ARG A 103 12.41 -2.58 1.92
CA ARG A 103 12.29 -2.98 3.33
C ARG A 103 12.90 -4.36 3.58
N LEU A 104 12.71 -5.30 2.66
CA LEU A 104 13.29 -6.65 2.74
C LEU A 104 14.82 -6.66 2.67
N TYR A 105 15.42 -5.89 1.76
CA TYR A 105 16.87 -5.77 1.59
C TYR A 105 17.57 -5.03 2.73
N LEU A 106 16.82 -4.32 3.59
CA LEU A 106 17.34 -3.62 4.76
C LEU A 106 17.08 -4.36 6.07
N LYS A 107 16.43 -5.53 6.03
CA LYS A 107 16.17 -6.34 7.22
C LYS A 107 17.45 -7.05 7.68
N HIS A 108 17.81 -6.91 8.95
CA HIS A 108 18.96 -7.59 9.57
C HIS A 108 18.59 -9.00 10.10
N SER A 109 19.62 -9.80 10.42
CA SER A 109 19.71 -11.27 10.52
C SER A 109 18.75 -12.04 11.44
N ASP A 110 17.77 -11.41 12.06
CA ASP A 110 16.84 -12.09 12.99
C ASP A 110 15.66 -12.76 12.27
N SER A 111 15.74 -12.96 10.95
CA SER A 111 14.73 -13.71 10.18
C SER A 111 15.26 -14.99 9.56
N GLU A 112 14.34 -15.95 9.38
CA GLU A 112 14.57 -17.27 8.81
C GLU A 112 15.23 -17.22 7.42
N TYR A 113 15.06 -16.11 6.69
CA TYR A 113 15.80 -15.80 5.47
C TYR A 113 16.11 -14.30 5.41
N THR A 114 17.32 -13.94 4.99
CA THR A 114 17.72 -12.55 4.68
C THR A 114 18.58 -12.53 3.43
N ASP A 115 18.33 -11.56 2.56
CA ASP A 115 19.17 -11.23 1.42
C ASP A 115 19.48 -9.72 1.50
N TYR A 116 20.46 -9.37 2.33
CA TYR A 116 20.75 -7.98 2.69
C TYR A 116 21.47 -7.27 1.54
N GLN A 117 20.77 -6.37 0.84
CA GLN A 117 21.27 -5.64 -0.34
C GLN A 117 21.03 -4.12 -0.20
N PRO A 118 21.72 -3.42 0.72
CA PRO A 118 21.43 -2.03 1.07
C PRO A 118 21.62 -1.06 -0.11
N GLU A 119 22.63 -1.27 -0.96
CA GLU A 119 22.85 -0.39 -2.13
C GLU A 119 21.76 -0.56 -3.20
N LYS A 120 21.25 -1.77 -3.41
CA LYS A 120 20.10 -2.02 -4.30
C LYS A 120 18.83 -1.39 -3.74
N ALA A 121 18.62 -1.51 -2.42
CA ALA A 121 17.53 -0.83 -1.72
C ALA A 121 17.62 0.69 -1.89
N LYS A 122 18.82 1.26 -1.74
CA LYS A 122 19.04 2.69 -1.95
C LYS A 122 18.74 3.13 -3.38
N ALA A 123 19.16 2.35 -4.38
CA ALA A 123 18.88 2.66 -5.78
C ALA A 123 17.38 2.72 -6.07
N PHE A 124 16.60 1.71 -5.65
CA PHE A 124 15.14 1.72 -5.82
C PHE A 124 14.47 2.87 -5.07
N MET A 125 14.93 3.18 -3.86
CA MET A 125 14.39 4.29 -3.09
C MET A 125 14.61 5.65 -3.79
N ILE A 126 15.83 5.89 -4.30
CA ILE A 126 16.15 7.11 -5.06
C ILE A 126 15.28 7.21 -6.31
N GLU A 127 15.12 6.10 -7.04
CA GLU A 127 14.28 6.05 -8.24
C GLU A 127 12.83 6.44 -7.93
N MET A 128 12.25 5.90 -6.84
CA MET A 128 10.87 6.24 -6.46
C MET A 128 10.71 7.70 -6.03
N LEU A 129 11.71 8.27 -5.34
CA LEU A 129 11.72 9.69 -4.98
C LEU A 129 11.78 10.58 -6.22
N GLN A 130 12.57 10.21 -7.23
CA GLN A 130 12.63 10.89 -8.53
C GLN A 130 11.31 10.81 -9.30
N GLN A 131 10.56 9.71 -9.13
CA GLN A 131 9.21 9.52 -9.67
C GLN A 131 8.12 10.23 -8.86
N ASN A 132 8.50 10.94 -7.80
CA ASN A 132 7.60 11.66 -6.90
C ASN A 132 6.52 10.76 -6.26
N ILE A 133 6.87 9.51 -5.93
CA ILE A 133 5.97 8.56 -5.29
C ILE A 133 5.80 8.94 -3.80
N PRO A 134 4.58 9.26 -3.33
CA PRO A 134 4.37 9.76 -1.96
C PRO A 134 4.84 8.77 -0.88
N ALA A 135 4.50 7.49 -1.02
CA ALA A 135 4.97 6.43 -0.12
C ALA A 135 6.50 6.34 0.01
N ALA A 136 7.27 6.72 -1.02
CA ALA A 136 8.74 6.69 -0.96
C ALA A 136 9.31 7.82 -0.10
N TYR A 137 8.71 9.02 -0.16
CA TYR A 137 9.06 10.10 0.77
C TYR A 137 8.77 9.67 2.22
N TYR A 138 7.60 9.11 2.47
CA TYR A 138 7.24 8.64 3.81
C TYR A 138 8.22 7.58 4.33
N ALA A 139 8.50 6.56 3.52
CA ALA A 139 9.44 5.50 3.87
C ALA A 139 10.87 6.03 4.08
N MET A 140 11.35 6.95 3.24
CA MET A 140 12.65 7.60 3.44
C MET A 140 12.72 8.36 4.75
N GLY A 141 11.65 9.09 5.12
CA GLY A 141 11.52 9.74 6.41
C GLY A 141 11.72 8.76 7.57
N GLN A 142 11.01 7.62 7.54
CA GLN A 142 11.16 6.57 8.54
C GLN A 142 12.60 6.00 8.59
N PHE A 143 13.18 5.66 7.44
CA PHE A 143 14.54 5.11 7.39
C PHE A 143 15.57 6.09 7.95
N LYS A 144 15.42 7.39 7.66
CA LYS A 144 16.30 8.45 8.17
C LYS A 144 16.12 8.65 9.67
N SER A 145 14.88 8.68 10.18
CA SER A 145 14.59 8.76 11.62
C SER A 145 15.19 7.58 12.38
N ASN A 146 15.15 6.38 11.80
CA ASN A 146 15.71 5.16 12.39
C ASN A 146 17.25 5.07 12.24
N GLY A 147 17.91 6.05 11.62
CA GLY A 147 19.37 6.08 11.49
C GLY A 147 19.94 5.04 10.53
N THR A 148 19.13 4.54 9.58
CA THR A 148 19.51 3.51 8.59
C THR A 148 20.77 3.92 7.83
N GLU A 149 21.83 3.11 7.95
CA GLU A 149 23.19 3.46 7.52
C GLU A 149 23.27 3.96 6.07
N VAL A 150 22.67 3.21 5.15
CA VAL A 150 22.81 3.45 3.70
C VAL A 150 22.30 4.83 3.25
N PHE A 151 21.38 5.42 4.04
CA PHE A 151 20.77 6.72 3.77
C PHE A 151 21.39 7.88 4.55
N ARG A 152 22.39 7.64 5.42
CA ARG A 152 23.05 8.71 6.20
C ARG A 152 23.69 9.78 5.33
N SER A 153 24.26 9.35 4.19
CA SER A 153 24.89 10.24 3.21
C SER A 153 23.94 11.26 2.56
N ILE A 154 22.61 11.06 2.63
CA ILE A 154 21.62 12.01 2.10
C ILE A 154 21.46 13.17 3.10
N PRO A 155 21.82 14.42 2.77
CA PRO A 155 21.87 15.54 3.70
C PRO A 155 20.50 16.17 4.04
N ILE A 156 19.40 15.53 3.64
CA ILE A 156 18.04 15.99 3.88
C ILE A 156 17.51 15.36 5.18
N PRO A 157 16.98 16.16 6.13
CA PRO A 157 16.41 15.64 7.37
C PRO A 157 15.15 14.80 7.16
N ALA A 158 14.89 13.87 8.09
CA ALA A 158 13.70 13.01 8.05
C ALA A 158 12.38 13.80 8.02
N SER A 159 12.30 14.91 8.76
CA SER A 159 11.12 15.78 8.81
C SER A 159 10.75 16.39 7.47
N VAL A 160 11.73 16.64 6.59
CA VAL A 160 11.47 17.15 5.23
C VAL A 160 10.78 16.07 4.40
N PHE A 161 11.27 14.83 4.45
CA PHE A 161 10.65 13.72 3.72
C PHE A 161 9.23 13.44 4.20
N LEU A 162 9.00 13.43 5.52
CA LEU A 162 7.66 13.30 6.09
C LEU A 162 6.72 14.41 5.57
N PHE A 163 7.18 15.67 5.60
CA PHE A 163 6.36 16.79 5.21
C PHE A 163 6.10 16.84 3.69
N GLU A 164 7.04 16.43 2.86
CA GLU A 164 6.81 16.28 1.42
C GLU A 164 5.79 15.16 1.13
N ALA A 165 5.86 14.03 1.84
CA ALA A 165 4.82 12.99 1.73
C ALA A 165 3.42 13.52 2.10
N ALA A 166 3.33 14.33 3.16
CA ALA A 166 2.07 14.97 3.57
C ALA A 166 1.56 15.98 2.52
N LYS A 167 2.44 16.79 1.92
CA LYS A 167 2.10 17.68 0.79
C LYS A 167 1.60 16.91 -0.43
N LEU A 168 2.14 15.71 -0.64
CA LEU A 168 1.68 14.76 -1.64
C LEU A 168 0.46 13.94 -1.19
N ASN A 169 -0.17 14.32 -0.08
CA ASN A 169 -1.43 13.76 0.41
C ASN A 169 -1.35 12.26 0.79
N TYR A 170 -0.16 11.76 1.16
CA TYR A 170 0.01 10.38 1.64
C TYR A 170 -0.67 10.19 3.01
N PRO A 171 -1.59 9.21 3.17
CA PRO A 171 -2.43 9.09 4.36
C PRO A 171 -1.65 8.96 5.68
N ASP A 172 -0.64 8.08 5.74
CA ASP A 172 0.13 7.89 6.97
C ASP A 172 0.94 9.15 7.32
N ALA A 173 1.48 9.84 6.31
CA ALA A 173 2.23 11.09 6.53
C ALA A 173 1.31 12.20 7.06
N LEU A 174 0.10 12.33 6.52
CA LEU A 174 -0.91 13.25 7.04
C LEU A 174 -1.31 12.87 8.49
N SER A 175 -1.41 11.59 8.80
CA SER A 175 -1.70 11.10 10.16
C SER A 175 -0.57 11.40 11.16
N ASP A 176 0.69 11.27 10.75
CA ASP A 176 1.85 11.61 11.58
C ASP A 176 1.97 13.12 11.75
N VAL A 177 1.71 13.92 10.71
CA VAL A 177 1.66 15.39 10.81
C VAL A 177 0.51 15.84 11.71
N HIS A 178 -0.63 15.14 11.70
CA HIS A 178 -1.70 15.36 12.68
C HIS A 178 -1.17 15.21 14.12
N ASP A 179 -0.49 14.11 14.45
CA ASP A 179 0.04 13.88 15.81
C ASP A 179 1.04 14.97 16.22
N ILE A 180 1.91 15.37 15.29
CA ILE A 180 2.89 16.45 15.51
C ILE A 180 2.16 17.78 15.78
N PHE A 181 1.17 18.14 14.98
CA PHE A 181 0.38 19.37 15.17
C PHE A 181 -0.41 19.34 16.48
N MET A 182 -0.97 18.20 16.88
CA MET A 182 -1.60 18.03 18.19
C MET A 182 -0.60 18.32 19.31
N SER A 183 0.62 17.76 19.26
CA SER A 183 1.65 17.98 20.28
C SER A 183 2.13 19.44 20.37
N MET A 184 1.95 20.21 19.29
CA MET A 184 2.33 21.62 19.20
C MET A 184 1.18 22.58 19.54
N GLY A 185 0.00 22.06 19.91
CA GLY A 185 -1.18 22.87 20.19
C GLY A 185 -1.86 23.45 18.94
N ARG A 186 -1.48 22.99 17.74
CA ARG A 186 -2.12 23.35 16.47
C ARG A 186 -3.35 22.47 16.19
N THR A 187 -4.26 22.33 17.15
CA THR A 187 -5.37 21.36 17.10
C THR A 187 -6.28 21.53 15.88
N LYS A 188 -6.56 22.77 15.46
CA LYS A 188 -7.37 23.02 14.25
C LYS A 188 -6.71 22.46 13.00
N ASP A 189 -5.42 22.72 12.84
CA ASP A 189 -4.63 22.25 11.70
C ASP A 189 -4.47 20.73 11.72
N ALA A 190 -4.24 20.17 12.92
CA ALA A 190 -4.17 18.72 13.11
C ALA A 190 -5.45 18.02 12.63
N ASN A 191 -6.62 18.52 13.03
CA ASN A 191 -7.90 17.93 12.62
C ASN A 191 -8.08 17.97 11.10
N ILE A 192 -7.66 19.05 10.43
CA ILE A 192 -7.68 19.12 8.96
C ILE A 192 -6.80 18.03 8.34
N MET A 193 -5.62 17.76 8.90
CA MET A 193 -4.72 16.72 8.40
C MET A 193 -5.33 15.32 8.53
N LEU A 194 -5.92 15.01 9.70
CA LEU A 194 -6.55 13.70 9.90
C LEU A 194 -7.79 13.52 9.01
N ASP A 195 -8.65 14.53 8.90
CA ASP A 195 -9.82 14.48 8.03
C ASP A 195 -9.40 14.32 6.56
N CYS A 196 -8.32 14.97 6.16
CA CYS A 196 -7.73 14.79 4.83
C CYS A 196 -7.23 13.35 4.62
N ALA A 197 -6.54 12.77 5.61
CA ALA A 197 -6.02 11.41 5.56
C ALA A 197 -7.15 10.38 5.47
N VAL A 198 -8.22 10.57 6.25
CA VAL A 198 -9.44 9.75 6.22
C VAL A 198 -10.11 9.78 4.86
N GLY A 199 -10.14 10.94 4.20
CA GLY A 199 -10.71 11.10 2.86
C GLY A 199 -9.96 10.35 1.75
N LYS A 200 -8.74 9.86 1.99
CA LYS A 200 -7.98 9.07 1.01
C LYS A 200 -8.49 7.64 0.99
N LYS A 201 -8.66 7.06 -0.20
CA LYS A 201 -9.26 5.73 -0.37
C LYS A 201 -8.29 4.54 -0.21
N GLN A 202 -6.98 4.75 -0.33
CA GLN A 202 -5.98 3.68 -0.18
C GLN A 202 -5.28 3.73 1.17
N ASP A 203 -4.84 2.56 1.63
CA ASP A 203 -3.83 2.39 2.69
C ASP A 203 -4.12 3.20 3.97
N ASN A 204 -5.40 3.51 4.22
CA ASN A 204 -5.85 4.37 5.31
C ASN A 204 -6.45 3.57 6.47
N ALA A 205 -6.26 2.24 6.52
CA ALA A 205 -6.90 1.38 7.50
C ALA A 205 -6.59 1.81 8.95
N GLU A 206 -5.32 2.08 9.25
CA GLU A 206 -4.91 2.56 10.58
C GLU A 206 -5.27 4.03 10.82
N VAL A 207 -5.35 4.85 9.76
CA VAL A 207 -5.86 6.23 9.86
C VAL A 207 -7.35 6.26 10.23
N LEU A 208 -8.17 5.39 9.62
CA LEU A 208 -9.58 5.21 9.94
C LEU A 208 -9.75 4.69 11.37
N PHE A 209 -8.89 3.77 11.81
CA PHE A 209 -8.88 3.28 13.18
C PHE A 209 -8.52 4.39 14.18
N LYS A 210 -7.51 5.23 13.86
CA LYS A 210 -7.18 6.43 14.64
C LYS A 210 -8.37 7.37 14.75
N LYS A 211 -9.04 7.69 13.63
CA LYS A 211 -10.24 8.54 13.62
C LYS A 211 -11.36 7.98 14.50
N SER A 212 -11.57 6.66 14.46
CA SER A 212 -12.51 5.99 15.36
C SER A 212 -12.15 6.22 16.83
N ASN A 213 -10.89 6.01 17.22
CA ASN A 213 -10.45 6.19 18.61
C ASN A 213 -10.57 7.64 19.09
N GLU A 214 -10.25 8.63 18.26
CA GLU A 214 -10.41 10.04 18.60
C GLU A 214 -11.87 10.44 18.78
N LEU A 215 -12.77 9.96 17.92
CA LEU A 215 -14.20 10.23 18.06
C LEU A 215 -14.75 9.60 19.33
N GLU A 216 -14.39 8.36 19.64
CA GLU A 216 -14.82 7.69 20.87
C GLU A 216 -14.28 8.40 22.12
N THR A 217 -13.01 8.82 22.11
CA THR A 217 -12.38 9.54 23.23
C THR A 217 -13.05 10.87 23.53
N ASN A 218 -13.50 11.58 22.49
CA ASN A 218 -14.14 12.89 22.61
C ASN A 218 -15.68 12.80 22.69
N ALA A 219 -16.25 11.60 22.64
CA ALA A 219 -17.69 11.42 22.62
C ALA A 219 -18.31 11.79 23.98
N THR A 220 -19.32 12.65 23.92
CA THR A 220 -20.17 13.03 25.04
C THR A 220 -21.58 12.46 24.91
N LYS A 221 -21.95 12.01 23.71
CA LYS A 221 -23.26 11.47 23.37
C LYS A 221 -23.14 10.10 22.73
N GLU A 222 -24.16 9.28 22.93
CA GLU A 222 -24.24 7.95 22.32
C GLU A 222 -24.07 7.98 20.80
N ALA A 223 -24.70 8.95 20.12
CA ALA A 223 -24.59 9.11 18.67
C ALA A 223 -23.14 9.34 18.19
N GLU A 224 -22.30 10.01 18.98
CA GLU A 224 -20.89 10.25 18.66
C GLU A 224 -20.06 8.96 18.81
N VAL A 225 -20.38 8.13 19.80
CA VAL A 225 -19.80 6.77 19.91
C VAL A 225 -20.22 5.92 18.72
N MET A 226 -21.48 5.98 18.29
CA MET A 226 -21.95 5.27 17.10
C MET A 226 -21.25 5.77 15.82
N ASP A 227 -20.94 7.06 15.71
CA ASP A 227 -20.14 7.58 14.60
C ASP A 227 -18.72 7.03 14.62
N SER A 228 -18.12 6.83 15.79
CA SER A 228 -16.82 6.17 15.92
C SER A 228 -16.82 4.74 15.37
N PHE A 229 -17.93 4.01 15.52
CA PHE A 229 -18.08 2.65 15.01
C PHE A 229 -18.18 2.59 13.48
N LYS A 230 -18.66 3.66 12.82
CA LYS A 230 -18.61 3.76 11.36
C LYS A 230 -17.17 3.79 10.85
N TYR A 231 -16.29 4.55 11.49
CA TYR A 231 -14.88 4.60 11.13
C TYR A 231 -14.14 3.31 11.51
N LEU A 232 -14.49 2.70 12.64
CA LEU A 232 -13.98 1.37 13.02
C LEU A 232 -14.30 0.34 11.94
N TYR A 233 -15.54 0.34 11.47
CA TYR A 233 -16.01 -0.56 10.43
C TYR A 233 -15.27 -0.32 9.10
N GLN A 234 -15.10 0.93 8.69
CA GLN A 234 -14.31 1.28 7.52
C GLN A 234 -12.85 0.83 7.66
N ALA A 235 -12.25 0.96 8.85
CA ALA A 235 -10.91 0.47 9.13
C ALA A 235 -10.83 -1.06 8.96
N ILE A 236 -11.84 -1.80 9.42
CA ILE A 236 -11.93 -3.26 9.23
C ILE A 236 -12.07 -3.59 7.73
N LYS A 237 -12.92 -2.86 7.00
CA LYS A 237 -13.06 -3.02 5.54
C LYS A 237 -11.71 -2.85 4.83
N ALA A 238 -10.95 -1.82 5.21
CA ALA A 238 -9.61 -1.54 4.71
C ALA A 238 -8.53 -2.53 5.22
N GLY A 239 -8.89 -3.48 6.09
CA GLY A 239 -8.00 -4.54 6.56
C GLY A 239 -7.21 -4.22 7.83
N SER A 240 -7.63 -3.27 8.68
CA SER A 240 -6.96 -3.02 9.96
C SER A 240 -7.14 -4.19 10.93
N TYR A 241 -6.01 -4.80 11.32
CA TYR A 241 -6.00 -5.83 12.35
C TYR A 241 -6.33 -5.25 13.74
N ASN A 242 -5.86 -4.03 14.02
CA ASN A 242 -6.10 -3.37 15.30
C ASN A 242 -7.58 -3.04 15.48
N ALA A 243 -8.25 -2.58 14.41
CA ALA A 243 -9.69 -2.38 14.42
C ALA A 243 -10.45 -3.67 14.74
N LEU A 244 -10.11 -4.78 14.06
CA LEU A 244 -10.67 -6.11 14.32
C LEU A 244 -10.43 -6.56 15.77
N ALA A 245 -9.23 -6.37 16.30
CA ALA A 245 -8.88 -6.75 17.66
C ALA A 245 -9.58 -5.90 18.73
N SER A 246 -9.88 -4.64 18.42
CA SER A 246 -10.47 -3.70 19.37
C SER A 246 -11.99 -3.79 19.50
N ILE A 247 -12.68 -4.38 18.51
CA ILE A 247 -14.13 -4.23 18.41
C ILE A 247 -14.90 -4.83 19.59
N ALA A 248 -14.46 -5.97 20.11
CA ALA A 248 -15.09 -6.59 21.27
C ALA A 248 -14.91 -5.75 22.55
N ASN A 249 -13.76 -5.10 22.71
CA ASN A 249 -13.50 -4.22 23.84
C ASN A 249 -14.34 -2.94 23.74
N LYS A 250 -14.45 -2.36 22.53
CA LYS A 250 -15.30 -1.20 22.25
C LYS A 250 -16.78 -1.49 22.50
N GLU A 251 -17.25 -2.66 22.08
CA GLU A 251 -18.60 -3.14 22.41
C GLU A 251 -18.81 -3.28 23.92
N SER A 252 -17.85 -3.88 24.63
CA SER A 252 -17.94 -4.01 26.09
C SER A 252 -18.02 -2.65 26.78
N TYR A 253 -17.25 -1.66 26.31
CA TYR A 253 -17.31 -0.30 26.83
C TYR A 253 -18.66 0.34 26.54
N TYR A 254 -19.16 0.23 25.30
CA TYR A 254 -20.48 0.74 24.93
C TYR A 254 -21.58 0.14 25.81
N LYS A 255 -21.57 -1.18 26.01
CA LYS A 255 -22.51 -1.87 26.90
C LYS A 255 -22.43 -1.38 28.34
N GLN A 256 -21.23 -1.13 28.86
CA GLN A 256 -21.03 -0.60 30.19
C GLN A 256 -21.62 0.80 30.34
N GLN A 257 -21.45 1.66 29.33
CA GLN A 257 -21.92 3.05 29.36
C GLN A 257 -23.45 3.17 29.15
N TYR A 258 -24.01 2.37 28.25
CA TYR A 258 -25.40 2.54 27.79
C TYR A 258 -26.35 1.41 28.18
N GLY A 259 -25.85 0.34 28.84
CA GLY A 259 -26.65 -0.76 29.36
C GLY A 259 -27.30 -1.65 28.29
N LYS A 260 -26.86 -1.53 27.03
CA LYS A 260 -27.38 -2.29 25.87
C LYS A 260 -26.24 -2.63 24.91
N ASP A 261 -26.44 -3.69 24.13
CA ASP A 261 -25.48 -4.10 23.11
C ASP A 261 -25.64 -3.23 21.85
N TYR A 262 -24.54 -2.80 21.23
CA TYR A 262 -24.57 -2.21 19.89
C TYR A 262 -24.42 -3.30 18.83
N PHE A 263 -23.40 -4.15 18.98
CA PHE A 263 -23.18 -5.31 18.13
C PHE A 263 -23.83 -6.56 18.71
N SER A 264 -24.48 -7.35 17.85
CA SER A 264 -24.94 -8.68 18.25
C SER A 264 -23.75 -9.61 18.52
N LYS A 265 -23.97 -10.63 19.36
CA LYS A 265 -22.98 -11.69 19.59
C LYS A 265 -22.46 -12.29 18.29
N GLU A 266 -23.38 -12.56 17.35
CA GLU A 266 -23.04 -13.12 16.05
C GLU A 266 -22.15 -12.16 15.25
N PHE A 267 -22.41 -10.85 15.25
CA PHE A 267 -21.54 -9.88 14.58
C PHE A 267 -20.10 -9.96 15.09
N LEU A 268 -19.91 -10.01 16.42
CA LEU A 268 -18.59 -10.12 17.04
C LEU A 268 -17.88 -11.45 16.72
N GLU A 269 -18.63 -12.55 16.65
CA GLU A 269 -18.11 -13.86 16.23
C GLU A 269 -17.62 -13.82 14.77
N ARG A 270 -18.36 -13.15 13.87
CA ARG A 270 -17.92 -12.93 12.48
C ARG A 270 -16.63 -12.11 12.42
N MET A 271 -16.52 -11.02 13.20
CA MET A 271 -15.27 -10.24 13.27
C MET A 271 -14.09 -11.06 13.80
N THR A 272 -14.32 -11.90 14.81
CA THR A 272 -13.29 -12.79 15.36
C THR A 272 -12.79 -13.77 14.30
N MET A 273 -13.67 -14.28 13.43
CA MET A 273 -13.29 -15.14 12.31
C MET A 273 -12.39 -14.41 11.31
N LEU A 274 -12.74 -13.17 10.95
CA LEU A 274 -11.94 -12.33 10.04
C LEU A 274 -10.58 -11.95 10.67
N GLN A 275 -10.55 -11.69 11.98
CA GLN A 275 -9.32 -11.44 12.73
C GLN A 275 -8.36 -12.63 12.66
N LYS A 276 -8.87 -13.85 12.89
CA LYS A 276 -8.07 -15.08 12.76
C LYS A 276 -7.61 -15.32 11.33
N ALA A 277 -8.46 -15.05 10.34
CA ALA A 277 -8.11 -15.11 8.93
C ALA A 277 -6.95 -14.16 8.56
N LYS A 278 -6.81 -13.03 9.25
CA LYS A 278 -5.70 -12.10 9.07
C LYS A 278 -4.41 -12.46 9.80
N ASN A 279 -4.46 -13.35 10.78
CA ASN A 279 -3.29 -13.66 11.59
C ASN A 279 -2.64 -14.95 11.10
N SER A 280 -1.41 -14.83 10.58
CA SER A 280 -0.64 -15.91 9.97
C SER A 280 -0.24 -17.03 10.93
N VAL A 281 -0.35 -16.81 12.24
CA VAL A 281 -0.15 -17.86 13.26
C VAL A 281 -1.27 -18.91 13.20
N TYR A 282 -2.48 -18.53 12.75
CA TYR A 282 -3.62 -19.44 12.71
C TYR A 282 -3.78 -20.10 11.34
N LEU A 283 -4.12 -21.39 11.38
CA LEU A 283 -4.78 -22.07 10.28
C LEU A 283 -6.29 -21.80 10.39
N ASN A 284 -6.88 -21.39 9.29
CA ASN A 284 -8.29 -21.07 9.20
C ASN A 284 -8.97 -22.09 8.31
N ARG A 285 -10.20 -22.46 8.70
CA ARG A 285 -11.04 -23.29 7.87
C ARG A 285 -11.58 -22.48 6.69
N ASP A 286 -11.22 -22.87 5.49
CA ASP A 286 -11.68 -22.27 4.24
C ASP A 286 -12.79 -23.12 3.62
N ILE A 287 -14.01 -22.60 3.72
CA ILE A 287 -15.23 -23.25 3.22
C ILE A 287 -15.21 -23.36 1.69
N TYR A 288 -14.64 -22.38 0.99
CA TYR A 288 -14.50 -22.39 -0.46
C TYR A 288 -13.57 -23.53 -0.89
N ARG A 289 -12.39 -23.65 -0.28
CA ARG A 289 -11.45 -24.75 -0.57
C ARG A 289 -12.06 -26.11 -0.29
N LYS A 290 -12.76 -26.25 0.84
CA LYS A 290 -13.49 -27.48 1.18
C LYS A 290 -14.48 -27.89 0.08
N SER A 291 -15.22 -26.92 -0.46
CA SER A 291 -16.21 -27.17 -1.51
C SER A 291 -15.59 -27.68 -2.82
N LEU A 292 -14.30 -27.40 -3.05
CA LEU A 292 -13.53 -27.88 -4.20
C LEU A 292 -12.82 -29.22 -3.94
N GLY A 293 -13.00 -29.82 -2.75
CA GLY A 293 -12.27 -31.03 -2.36
C GLY A 293 -10.77 -30.80 -2.09
N LYS A 294 -10.35 -29.54 -1.92
CA LYS A 294 -8.99 -29.17 -1.50
C LYS A 294 -8.86 -29.26 0.04
N PRO A 295 -7.63 -29.31 0.59
CA PRO A 295 -7.41 -29.13 2.02
C PRO A 295 -8.12 -27.85 2.50
N ASP A 296 -9.00 -28.01 3.50
CA ASP A 296 -9.84 -26.93 4.01
C ASP A 296 -9.13 -26.08 5.07
N GLU A 297 -7.86 -26.35 5.38
CA GLU A 297 -7.03 -25.50 6.22
C GLU A 297 -6.15 -24.59 5.36
N MET A 298 -6.19 -23.29 5.64
CA MET A 298 -5.36 -22.28 4.99
C MET A 298 -4.75 -21.35 6.03
N ARG A 299 -3.45 -21.09 5.91
CA ARG A 299 -2.76 -20.14 6.79
C ARG A 299 -3.36 -18.75 6.63
N GLY A 300 -3.61 -18.09 7.76
CA GLY A 300 -4.05 -16.70 7.80
C GLY A 300 -3.08 -15.77 7.09
N ASN A 301 -3.57 -14.62 6.66
CA ASN A 301 -2.81 -13.69 5.83
C ASN A 301 -3.01 -12.24 6.30
N ALA A 302 -1.92 -11.61 6.77
CA ALA A 302 -1.94 -10.24 7.28
C ALA A 302 -2.35 -9.19 6.23
N THR A 303 -2.25 -9.50 4.94
CA THR A 303 -2.54 -8.58 3.84
C THR A 303 -4.00 -8.64 3.37
N LEU A 304 -4.86 -9.45 4.01
CA LEU A 304 -6.28 -9.52 3.60
C LEU A 304 -7.00 -8.19 3.84
N VAL A 305 -7.83 -7.82 2.87
CA VAL A 305 -8.74 -6.66 2.90
C VAL A 305 -10.16 -7.21 2.75
N PHE A 306 -11.13 -6.52 3.34
CA PHE A 306 -12.53 -6.94 3.36
C PHE A 306 -13.43 -5.86 2.74
N SER A 307 -13.17 -5.52 1.48
CA SER A 307 -13.83 -4.41 0.80
C SER A 307 -15.37 -4.56 0.71
N ASN A 308 -15.87 -5.78 0.77
CA ASN A 308 -17.30 -6.13 0.75
C ASN A 308 -17.80 -6.65 2.10
N LEU A 309 -17.23 -6.18 3.23
CA LEU A 309 -17.59 -6.63 4.58
C LEU A 309 -19.10 -6.63 4.85
N GLU A 310 -19.85 -5.70 4.25
CA GLU A 310 -21.30 -5.58 4.38
C GLU A 310 -22.06 -6.82 3.88
N LYS A 311 -21.47 -7.61 2.99
CA LYS A 311 -22.07 -8.87 2.52
C LYS A 311 -22.05 -9.97 3.57
N VAL A 312 -21.19 -9.85 4.58
CA VAL A 312 -21.06 -10.84 5.66
C VAL A 312 -21.35 -10.25 7.03
N ALA A 313 -21.23 -8.95 7.23
CA ALA A 313 -21.41 -8.31 8.51
C ALA A 313 -21.73 -6.82 8.29
N PRO A 314 -22.93 -6.48 7.83
CA PRO A 314 -23.34 -5.09 7.73
C PRO A 314 -23.46 -4.45 9.11
N LEU A 315 -23.23 -3.14 9.21
CA LEU A 315 -23.41 -2.41 10.46
C LEU A 315 -24.89 -2.38 10.88
N PRO A 316 -25.19 -2.44 12.19
CA PRO A 316 -26.54 -2.14 12.69
C PRO A 316 -27.06 -0.78 12.15
N PRO A 317 -28.36 -0.67 11.83
CA PRO A 317 -29.44 -1.59 12.17
C PRO A 317 -29.70 -2.70 11.13
N GLU A 318 -28.85 -2.85 10.10
CA GLU A 318 -29.06 -3.89 9.08
C GLU A 318 -28.97 -5.29 9.69
N THR A 319 -29.85 -6.19 9.26
CA THR A 319 -29.86 -7.57 9.73
C THR A 319 -28.68 -8.35 9.14
N LEU A 320 -28.01 -9.15 9.96
CA LEU A 320 -26.95 -10.03 9.49
C LEU A 320 -27.48 -11.01 8.42
N PRO A 321 -26.86 -11.08 7.24
CA PRO A 321 -27.26 -12.04 6.21
C PRO A 321 -26.89 -13.45 6.65
N GLN A 322 -27.55 -14.47 6.11
CA GLN A 322 -27.06 -15.85 6.27
C GLN A 322 -25.65 -15.97 5.70
N TRP A 323 -24.75 -16.57 6.47
CA TRP A 323 -23.35 -16.71 6.07
C TRP A 323 -22.83 -18.06 6.52
N ASN A 324 -22.24 -18.79 5.58
CA ASN A 324 -21.69 -20.13 5.80
C ASN A 324 -20.25 -20.12 6.36
N GLY A 325 -19.69 -18.94 6.64
CA GLY A 325 -18.30 -18.77 7.07
C GLY A 325 -17.28 -18.61 5.93
N ASP A 326 -17.71 -18.54 4.67
CA ASP A 326 -16.80 -18.21 3.56
C ASP A 326 -16.37 -16.74 3.62
N ILE A 327 -15.17 -16.49 4.14
CA ILE A 327 -14.61 -15.13 4.29
C ILE A 327 -14.38 -14.41 2.97
N SER A 328 -14.28 -15.13 1.85
CA SER A 328 -14.06 -14.52 0.54
C SER A 328 -15.28 -13.72 0.06
N LEU A 329 -16.46 -13.95 0.65
CA LEU A 329 -17.65 -13.11 0.42
C LEU A 329 -17.52 -11.70 0.99
N ALA A 330 -16.63 -11.51 1.98
CA ALA A 330 -16.31 -10.20 2.55
C ALA A 330 -15.33 -9.40 1.67
N MET A 331 -14.81 -10.00 0.59
CA MET A 331 -13.76 -9.44 -0.24
C MET A 331 -14.33 -8.94 -1.59
N SER A 332 -13.62 -8.02 -2.24
CA SER A 332 -13.84 -7.72 -3.66
C SER A 332 -13.50 -8.92 -4.55
N GLU A 333 -13.93 -8.93 -5.81
CA GLU A 333 -13.62 -10.04 -6.72
C GLU A 333 -12.11 -10.24 -6.93
N LYS A 334 -11.36 -9.12 -7.03
CA LYS A 334 -9.89 -9.15 -7.14
C LYS A 334 -9.26 -9.72 -5.88
N GLU A 335 -9.67 -9.24 -4.70
CA GLU A 335 -9.18 -9.74 -3.40
C GLU A 335 -9.48 -11.22 -3.21
N ALA A 336 -10.71 -11.65 -3.49
CA ALA A 336 -11.13 -13.05 -3.39
C ALA A 336 -10.34 -13.94 -4.35
N THR A 337 -10.07 -13.47 -5.57
CA THR A 337 -9.22 -14.18 -6.54
C THR A 337 -7.81 -14.38 -5.98
N ASN A 338 -7.17 -13.30 -5.51
CA ASN A 338 -5.82 -13.37 -4.93
C ASN A 338 -5.75 -14.29 -3.70
N TYR A 339 -6.77 -14.24 -2.83
CA TYR A 339 -6.92 -15.13 -1.69
C TYR A 339 -6.96 -16.61 -2.13
N ARG A 340 -7.77 -16.93 -3.15
CA ARG A 340 -8.03 -18.31 -3.61
C ARG A 340 -6.91 -18.88 -4.49
N THR A 341 -6.07 -18.06 -5.09
CA THR A 341 -5.00 -18.53 -6.01
C THR A 341 -3.91 -19.29 -5.27
N ASP A 342 -3.74 -20.58 -5.57
CA ASP A 342 -2.57 -21.35 -5.15
C ASP A 342 -1.46 -21.13 -6.19
N TYR A 343 -0.48 -20.28 -5.88
CA TYR A 343 0.62 -20.00 -6.80
C TYR A 343 1.61 -21.18 -6.83
N ASP A 344 2.09 -21.51 -8.02
CA ASP A 344 3.30 -22.31 -8.20
C ASP A 344 4.51 -21.37 -8.15
N TYR A 345 5.04 -21.16 -6.95
CA TYR A 345 6.12 -20.19 -6.73
C TYR A 345 7.40 -20.55 -7.49
N ASP A 346 7.71 -21.84 -7.64
CA ASP A 346 8.90 -22.29 -8.35
C ASP A 346 8.78 -22.04 -9.85
N GLN A 347 7.59 -22.26 -10.42
CA GLN A 347 7.32 -21.91 -11.81
C GLN A 347 7.39 -20.40 -12.04
N LEU A 348 6.80 -19.60 -11.15
CA LEU A 348 6.87 -18.14 -11.25
C LEU A 348 8.30 -17.61 -11.15
N VAL A 349 9.14 -18.20 -10.29
CA VAL A 349 10.56 -17.85 -10.21
C VAL A 349 11.30 -18.18 -11.51
N LYS A 350 11.10 -19.37 -12.08
CA LYS A 350 11.68 -19.74 -13.38
C LYS A 350 11.30 -18.74 -14.48
N GLU A 351 10.04 -18.32 -14.51
CA GLU A 351 9.56 -17.32 -15.47
C GLU A 351 10.15 -15.93 -15.23
N ALA A 352 10.27 -15.51 -13.97
CA ALA A 352 10.88 -14.24 -13.58
C ALA A 352 12.35 -14.14 -14.04
N GLU A 353 13.11 -15.22 -13.86
CA GLU A 353 14.52 -15.32 -14.24
C GLU A 353 14.71 -15.41 -15.77
N ALA A 354 13.85 -16.15 -16.47
CA ALA A 354 13.92 -16.29 -17.94
C ALA A 354 13.75 -14.96 -18.70
N ILE A 355 13.06 -13.97 -18.11
CA ILE A 355 12.93 -12.63 -18.70
C ILE A 355 14.27 -11.88 -18.76
N VAL A 356 15.24 -12.20 -17.88
CA VAL A 356 16.58 -11.58 -17.88
C VAL A 356 17.36 -11.98 -19.14
N VAL A 357 17.29 -13.25 -19.52
CA VAL A 357 18.05 -13.83 -20.65
C VAL A 357 17.69 -13.19 -22.00
N LYS A 358 16.47 -12.67 -22.17
CA LYS A 358 16.03 -12.07 -23.45
C LYS A 358 16.51 -10.63 -23.68
N LYS A 359 16.99 -9.91 -22.66
CA LYS A 359 17.48 -8.53 -22.82
C LYS A 359 18.97 -8.44 -23.18
N GLU A 360 19.73 -9.52 -23.08
CA GLU A 360 21.19 -9.53 -23.25
C GLU A 360 21.69 -10.16 -24.55
N GLN A 361 20.85 -10.49 -25.54
CA GLN A 361 21.37 -10.90 -26.85
C GLN A 361 22.00 -9.69 -27.57
N PRO A 362 23.32 -9.70 -27.83
CA PRO A 362 23.95 -8.66 -28.63
C PRO A 362 23.38 -8.74 -30.04
N VAL A 363 23.02 -7.59 -30.61
CA VAL A 363 22.78 -7.48 -32.05
C VAL A 363 24.08 -7.88 -32.73
N GLU A 364 24.08 -9.03 -33.38
CA GLU A 364 25.18 -9.52 -34.21
C GLU A 364 25.41 -8.48 -35.31
N GLU A 365 26.48 -7.69 -35.20
CA GLU A 365 26.85 -6.72 -36.22
C GLU A 365 27.10 -7.45 -37.54
N ALA A 366 26.24 -7.18 -38.52
CA ALA A 366 26.41 -7.69 -39.87
C ALA A 366 27.76 -7.21 -40.45
N PRO A 367 28.53 -8.09 -41.12
CA PRO A 367 29.86 -7.74 -41.61
C PRO A 367 29.76 -6.67 -42.69
N THR A 368 30.36 -5.51 -42.42
CA THR A 368 30.56 -4.43 -43.39
C THR A 368 31.44 -4.94 -44.54
N LYS A 369 30.84 -5.11 -45.72
CA LYS A 369 31.57 -5.35 -46.95
C LYS A 369 32.44 -4.14 -47.27
N ASN A 370 33.75 -4.33 -47.16
CA ASN A 370 34.76 -3.48 -47.80
C ASN A 370 34.49 -3.41 -49.30
N THR A 371 34.18 -2.22 -49.81
CA THR A 371 34.35 -1.89 -51.23
C THR A 371 35.53 -0.96 -51.36
N SER A 372 36.68 -1.51 -51.76
CA SER A 372 37.69 -0.74 -52.46
C SER A 372 37.33 -0.69 -53.94
N LYS A 373 37.28 0.52 -54.49
CA LYS A 373 37.84 0.89 -55.80
C LYS A 373 37.81 2.39 -55.97
#